data_AF-B3CQ91-F1
#
_entry.id   AF-B3CQ91-F1
#
_cell.length_a   1.000
_cell.length_b   1.000
_cell.length_c   1.000
_cell.angle_alpha   90.00
_cell.angle_beta   90.00
_cell.angle_gamma   90.00
#
_symmetry.space_group_name_H-M   'P 1'
#
loop_
_entity.id
_entity.type
_entity.pdbx_description
1 polymer ?
#
loop_
_entity_poly.entity_id
_entity_poly.type
_entity_poly.pdbx_seq_one_letter_code
_entity_poly.pdbx_strand_id
1 'polypeptide(L)'
;MCARANELKPSEFQGSSFTISNLGMYGIKQFNAIINLPQSCILSIRATIKMPVVVDNQITVARVMDISLSCDHRVVDGIVGAKFLNIFREIIENPMIMLV
;
A
#
# COMPACT_ATOMS: atom_id res chain seq x y z
N MET A 1 2.13 15.94 -13.04
CA MET A 1 3.40 16.60 -13.39
C MET A 1 3.65 17.88 -12.59
N CYS A 2 2.60 18.60 -12.14
CA CYS A 2 2.70 19.82 -11.34
C CYS A 2 3.60 19.69 -10.08
N ALA A 3 3.61 18.51 -9.43
CA ALA A 3 4.53 18.22 -8.32
C ALA A 3 6.01 18.30 -8.72
N ARG A 4 6.38 17.81 -9.90
CA ARG A 4 7.77 17.87 -10.41
C ARG A 4 8.13 19.27 -10.90
N ALA A 5 7.14 20.06 -11.32
CA ALA A 5 7.30 21.43 -11.77
C ALA A 5 7.29 22.45 -10.62
N ASN A 6 7.14 22.02 -9.36
CA ASN A 6 6.94 22.90 -8.18
C ASN A 6 5.73 23.83 -8.30
N GLU A 7 4.69 23.40 -9.02
CA GLU A 7 3.46 24.16 -9.24
C GLU A 7 2.32 23.72 -8.31
N LEU A 8 2.58 22.79 -7.38
CA LEU A 8 1.56 22.33 -6.44
C LEU A 8 1.22 23.42 -5.42
N LYS A 9 -0.05 23.81 -5.37
CA LYS A 9 -0.56 24.71 -4.34
C LYS A 9 -0.72 23.95 -3.02
N PRO A 10 -0.52 24.62 -1.87
CA PRO A 10 -0.73 24.00 -0.55
C PRO A 10 -2.08 23.28 -0.40
N SER A 11 -3.15 23.83 -0.99
CA SER A 11 -4.49 23.23 -0.99
C SER A 11 -4.59 21.87 -1.70
N GLU A 12 -3.62 21.52 -2.55
CA GLU A 12 -3.65 20.29 -3.35
C GLU A 12 -2.96 19.10 -2.65
N PHE A 13 -2.20 19.35 -1.58
CA PHE A 13 -1.50 18.29 -0.83
C PHE A 13 -1.70 18.33 0.69
N GLN A 14 -2.43 19.31 1.21
CA GLN A 14 -2.82 19.38 2.62
C GLN A 14 -4.18 18.69 2.86
N GLY A 15 -4.43 18.27 4.10
CA GLY A 15 -5.74 17.73 4.52
C GLY A 15 -6.01 16.27 4.13
N SER A 16 -5.00 15.54 3.67
CA SER A 16 -5.13 14.11 3.35
C SER A 16 -5.34 13.27 4.62
N SER A 17 -6.23 12.28 4.55
CA SER A 17 -6.54 11.37 5.67
C SER A 17 -5.61 10.16 5.75
N PHE A 18 -5.03 9.76 4.62
CA PHE A 18 -4.22 8.57 4.47
C PHE A 18 -3.17 8.78 3.37
N THR A 19 -1.98 8.20 3.55
CA THR A 19 -0.90 8.29 2.56
C THR A 19 -0.57 6.91 1.98
N ILE A 20 -0.29 6.87 0.69
CA ILE A 20 0.32 5.72 0.00
C ILE A 20 1.71 6.13 -0.47
N SER A 21 2.72 5.36 -0.09
CA SER A 21 4.10 5.52 -0.53
C SER A 21 4.48 4.33 -1.41
N ASN A 22 4.86 4.58 -2.65
CA ASN A 22 5.24 3.55 -3.61
C ASN A 22 6.70 3.69 -4.01
N LEU A 23 7.55 2.80 -3.50
CA LEU A 23 8.95 2.66 -3.92
C LEU A 23 9.18 1.42 -4.78
N GLY A 24 8.11 0.68 -5.12
CA GLY A 24 8.19 -0.47 -6.00
C GLY A 24 8.67 -0.13 -7.41
N MET A 25 8.43 1.10 -7.88
CA MET A 25 8.98 1.59 -9.16
C MET A 25 10.51 1.62 -9.20
N TYR A 26 11.17 1.70 -8.04
CA TYR A 26 12.62 1.69 -7.89
C TYR A 26 13.19 0.29 -7.59
N GLY A 27 12.37 -0.76 -7.69
CA GLY A 27 12.80 -2.13 -7.41
C GLY A 27 13.04 -2.43 -5.93
N ILE A 28 12.61 -1.55 -5.02
CA ILE A 28 12.79 -1.73 -3.58
C ILE A 28 11.90 -2.87 -3.08
N LYS A 29 12.55 -3.90 -2.50
CA LYS A 29 11.89 -5.08 -1.93
C LYS A 29 11.50 -4.92 -0.47
N GLN A 30 12.12 -4.00 0.27
CA GLN A 30 11.83 -3.78 1.67
C GLN A 30 12.02 -2.31 2.02
N PHE A 31 10.96 -1.69 2.53
CA PHE A 31 10.96 -0.37 3.15
C PHE A 31 9.75 -0.27 4.06
N ASN A 32 9.84 0.61 5.05
CA ASN A 32 8.73 0.97 5.94
C ASN A 32 8.61 2.49 5.88
N ALA A 33 7.48 2.98 5.39
CA ALA A 33 7.24 4.40 5.32
C ALA A 33 6.96 4.98 6.72
N ILE A 34 7.43 6.21 6.95
CA ILE A 34 7.15 6.96 8.18
C ILE A 34 5.81 7.69 7.99
N ILE A 35 4.97 7.68 9.02
CA ILE A 35 3.66 8.30 8.99
C ILE A 35 3.80 9.82 8.80
N ASN A 36 3.03 10.38 7.86
CA ASN A 36 2.94 11.82 7.65
C ASN A 36 1.94 12.42 8.65
N LEU A 37 2.43 13.02 9.73
CA LEU A 37 1.57 13.69 10.72
C LEU A 37 0.75 14.81 10.06
N PRO A 38 -0.52 15.00 10.45
CA PRO A 38 -1.25 14.39 11.57
C PRO A 38 -2.00 13.08 11.24
N GLN A 39 -1.67 12.37 10.15
CA GLN A 39 -2.32 11.11 9.81
C GLN A 39 -1.95 9.99 10.79
N SER A 40 -2.75 8.92 10.80
CA SER A 40 -2.54 7.76 11.68
C SER A 40 -1.87 6.57 10.98
N CYS A 41 -1.89 6.54 9.64
CA CYS A 41 -1.47 5.38 8.86
C CYS A 41 -0.79 5.79 7.54
N ILE A 42 0.15 4.96 7.08
CA ILE A 42 0.73 5.04 5.75
C ILE A 42 0.93 3.65 5.15
N LEU A 43 0.52 3.46 3.89
CA LEU A 43 0.66 2.19 3.17
C LEU A 43 1.91 2.23 2.28
N SER A 44 2.76 1.22 2.41
CA SER A 44 4.01 1.06 1.67
C SER A 44 3.83 0.00 0.57
N ILE A 45 3.97 0.41 -0.70
CA ILE A 45 3.91 -0.46 -1.88
C ILE A 45 5.32 -0.77 -2.38
N ARG A 46 5.70 -2.05 -2.39
CA ARG A 46 7.03 -2.54 -2.80
C ARG A 46 7.03 -3.04 -4.25
N ALA A 47 8.20 -3.46 -4.71
CA ALA A 47 8.38 -3.95 -6.07
C ALA A 47 7.55 -5.21 -6.31
N THR A 48 6.87 -5.26 -7.45
CA THR A 48 6.20 -6.47 -7.93
C THR A 48 7.22 -7.38 -8.61
N ILE A 49 7.40 -8.59 -8.10
CA ILE A 49 8.35 -9.57 -8.64
C ILE A 49 7.64 -10.85 -9.09
N LYS A 50 8.20 -11.53 -10.09
CA LYS A 50 7.75 -12.88 -10.45
C LYS A 50 8.32 -13.86 -9.44
N MET A 51 7.48 -14.66 -8.82
CA MET A 51 7.90 -15.70 -7.88
C MET A 51 7.04 -16.96 -8.03
N PRO A 52 7.57 -18.15 -7.68
CA PRO A 52 6.76 -19.35 -7.57
C PRO A 52 5.80 -19.22 -6.40
N VAL A 53 4.52 -19.46 -6.65
CA VAL A 53 3.45 -19.49 -5.65
C VAL A 53 2.69 -20.81 -5.75
N VAL A 54 2.09 -21.24 -4.64
CA VAL A 54 1.23 -22.43 -4.63
C VAL A 54 -0.21 -22.00 -4.83
N VAL A 55 -0.85 -22.50 -5.88
CA VAL A 55 -2.27 -22.31 -6.18
C VAL A 55 -2.86 -23.70 -6.44
N ASP A 56 -3.92 -24.07 -5.73
CA ASP A 56 -4.57 -25.39 -5.85
C ASP A 56 -3.59 -26.57 -5.79
N ASN A 57 -2.65 -26.53 -4.84
CA ASN A 57 -1.56 -27.51 -4.65
C ASN A 57 -0.58 -27.65 -5.84
N GLN A 58 -0.56 -26.69 -6.77
CA GLN A 58 0.39 -26.64 -7.87
C GLN A 58 1.29 -25.41 -7.77
N ILE A 59 2.56 -25.56 -8.15
CA ILE A 59 3.50 -24.45 -8.24
C ILE A 59 3.25 -23.72 -9.57
N THR A 60 2.88 -22.45 -9.48
CA THR A 60 2.70 -21.56 -10.63
C THR A 60 3.55 -20.30 -10.47
N VAL A 61 3.88 -19.63 -11.57
CA VAL A 61 4.60 -18.36 -11.51
C VAL A 61 3.59 -17.22 -11.50
N ALA A 62 3.59 -16.42 -10.43
CA ALA A 62 2.74 -15.25 -10.29
C ALA A 62 3.55 -13.97 -10.10
N ARG A 63 2.94 -12.83 -10.40
CA ARG A 63 3.44 -11.51 -10.02
C ARG A 63 2.94 -11.21 -8.62
N VAL A 64 3.85 -11.15 -7.66
CA VAL A 64 3.53 -10.89 -6.25
C VAL A 64 4.10 -9.55 -5.85
N MET A 65 3.34 -8.82 -5.04
CA MET A 65 3.70 -7.50 -4.53
C MET A 65 3.55 -7.50 -3.02
N ASP A 66 4.61 -7.11 -2.33
CA ASP A 66 4.57 -6.96 -0.88
C ASP A 66 4.05 -5.57 -0.50
N ILE A 67 3.23 -5.56 0.54
CA ILE A 67 2.56 -4.38 1.06
C ILE A 67 2.76 -4.34 2.56
N SER A 68 2.96 -3.16 3.15
CA SER A 68 2.93 -3.00 4.60
C SER A 68 2.23 -1.74 5.02
N LEU A 69 1.54 -1.82 6.15
CA LEU A 69 0.90 -0.70 6.80
C LEU A 69 1.71 -0.28 8.02
N SER A 70 2.15 0.96 8.06
CA SER A 70 2.69 1.57 9.28
C SER A 70 1.56 2.34 9.96
N CYS A 71 1.32 2.03 11.23
CA CYS A 71 0.21 2.55 12.03
C CYS A 71 0.70 3.20 13.31
N ASP A 72 0.04 4.27 13.72
CA ASP A 72 0.10 4.75 15.10
C ASP A 72 -0.77 3.87 16.00
N HIS A 73 -0.13 3.03 16.81
CA HIS A 73 -0.80 2.10 17.72
C HIS A 73 -1.62 2.77 18.83
N ARG A 74 -1.46 4.08 19.05
CA ARG A 74 -2.34 4.84 19.97
C ARG A 74 -3.76 4.96 19.43
N VAL A 75 -3.92 4.86 18.11
CA VAL A 75 -5.20 5.08 17.41
C VAL A 75 -5.66 3.83 16.68
N VAL A 76 -4.74 2.98 16.20
CA VAL A 76 -5.04 1.80 15.39
C VAL A 76 -4.50 0.54 16.05
N ASP A 77 -5.41 -0.37 16.41
CA ASP A 77 -5.05 -1.69 16.92
C ASP A 77 -4.50 -2.61 15.80
N GLY A 78 -3.62 -3.54 16.16
CA GLY A 78 -3.00 -4.47 15.22
C GLY A 78 -4.01 -5.37 14.48
N ILE A 79 -5.10 -5.77 15.14
CA ILE A 79 -6.18 -6.57 14.53
C ILE A 79 -6.89 -5.77 13.44
N VAL A 80 -7.15 -4.48 13.70
CA VAL A 80 -7.79 -3.59 12.73
C VAL A 80 -6.88 -3.40 11.51
N GLY A 81 -5.58 -3.18 11.75
CA GLY A 81 -4.58 -3.10 10.67
C GLY A 81 -4.50 -4.38 9.82
N ALA A 82 -4.50 -5.55 10.45
CA ALA A 82 -4.50 -6.84 9.75
C ALA A 82 -5.77 -7.06 8.91
N LYS A 83 -6.95 -6.73 9.47
CA LYS A 83 -8.22 -6.79 8.72
C LYS A 83 -8.20 -5.86 7.51
N PHE A 84 -7.71 -4.63 7.68
CA PHE A 84 -7.57 -3.67 6.58
C PHE A 84 -6.69 -4.23 5.46
N LEU A 85 -5.52 -4.79 5.79
CA LEU A 85 -4.60 -5.37 4.80
C LEU A 85 -5.21 -6.58 4.07
N ASN A 86 -5.98 -7.42 4.77
CA ASN A 86 -6.66 -8.56 4.15
C ASN A 86 -7.71 -8.11 3.13
N ILE A 87 -8.54 -7.12 3.48
CA ILE A 87 -9.55 -6.55 2.57
C ILE A 87 -8.85 -5.88 1.39
N PHE A 88 -7.80 -5.11 1.65
CA PHE A 88 -7.01 -4.47 0.59
C PHE A 88 -6.46 -5.50 -0.39
N ARG A 89 -5.87 -6.61 0.11
CA ARG A 89 -5.38 -7.70 -0.73
C ARG A 89 -6.50 -8.28 -1.59
N GLU A 90 -7.62 -8.64 -0.98
CA GLU A 90 -8.76 -9.25 -1.68
C GLU A 90 -9.28 -8.37 -2.82
N ILE A 91 -9.40 -7.07 -2.57
CA ILE A 91 -9.82 -6.09 -3.57
C ILE A 91 -8.80 -5.96 -4.71
N ILE A 92 -7.51 -5.92 -4.40
CA ILE A 92 -6.46 -5.79 -5.43
C ILE A 92 -6.33 -7.07 -6.27
N GLU A 93 -6.52 -8.24 -5.66
CA GLU A 93 -6.53 -9.53 -6.35
C GLU A 93 -7.80 -9.73 -7.19
N ASN A 94 -8.94 -9.17 -6.74
CA ASN A 94 -10.23 -9.25 -7.43
C ASN A 94 -10.90 -7.86 -7.53
N PRO A 95 -10.45 -6.99 -8.46
CA PRO A 95 -10.94 -5.60 -8.56
C PRO A 95 -12.45 -5.47 -8.81
N MET A 96 -13.09 -6.51 -9.34
CA MET A 96 -14.54 -6.54 -9.58
C MET A 96 -15.36 -6.38 -8.28
N ILE A 97 -14.78 -6.73 -7.11
CA ILE A 97 -15.44 -6.58 -5.81
C ILE A 97 -15.73 -5.09 -5.50
N MET A 98 -14.99 -4.14 -6.08
CA MET A 98 -15.23 -2.70 -5.90
C MET A 98 -16.43 -2.16 -6.69
N LEU A 99 -16.94 -2.89 -7.68
CA LEU A 99 -17.95 -2.40 -8.63
C LEU A 99 -19.40 -2.75 -8.25
N VAL A 100 -19.60 -3.43 -7.13
CA VAL A 100 -20.91 -3.89 -6.65
C VAL A 100 -21.43 -2.99 -5.55
#